data_AF-A0A1M3PL97-F1
#
_entry.id   AF-A0A1M3PL97-F1
#
_cell.length_a   1.000
_cell.length_b   1.000
_cell.length_c   1.000
_cell.angle_alpha   90.00
_cell.angle_beta   90.00
_cell.angle_gamma   90.00
#
_symmetry.space_group_name_H-M   'P 1'
#
loop_
_entity.id
_entity.type
_entity.pdbx_description
1 polymer ?
#
loop_
_entity_poly.entity_id
_entity_poly.type
_entity_poly.pdbx_seq_one_letter_code
_entity_poly.pdbx_strand_id
1 'polypeptide(L)'
;MTYIEIASILGACFAVAFGAIGPALAEGRAVAAAMDAIARQPEAAGTLSRTLFVGLAMIETTAIYCLVVALLVLFANPFVK
;
A
#
# COMPACT_ATOMS: atom_id res chain seq x y z
N MET A 1 13.23 10.87 -25.46
CA MET A 1 13.41 10.43 -24.06
C MET A 1 14.89 10.37 -23.76
N THR A 2 15.36 11.12 -22.77
CA THR A 2 16.70 10.93 -22.20
C THR A 2 16.74 9.67 -21.34
N TYR A 3 17.92 9.11 -21.11
CA TYR A 3 18.10 7.92 -20.26
C TYR A 3 17.49 8.10 -18.85
N ILE A 4 17.49 9.33 -18.33
CA ILE A 4 16.91 9.67 -17.03
C ILE A 4 15.39 9.48 -17.03
N GLU A 5 14.69 9.90 -18.10
CA GLU A 5 13.23 9.74 -18.21
C GLU A 5 12.84 8.26 -18.27
N ILE A 6 13.58 7.45 -19.03
CA ILE A 6 13.34 6.00 -19.13
C ILE A 6 13.56 5.33 -17.76
N ALA A 7 14.67 5.66 -17.08
CA ALA A 7 14.95 5.15 -15.74
C ALA A 7 13.90 5.58 -14.71
N SER A 8 13.38 6.81 -14.83
CA SER A 8 12.33 7.34 -13.97
C SER A 8 11.00 6.59 -14.14
N ILE A 9 10.60 6.31 -15.38
CA ILE A 9 9.39 5.53 -15.68
C ILE A 9 9.51 4.11 -15.14
N LEU A 10 10.62 3.42 -15.43
CA LEU A 10 10.84 2.07 -14.94
C LEU A 10 10.92 2.02 -13.41
N GLY A 11 11.61 2.98 -12.79
CA GLY A 11 11.71 3.12 -11.34
C GLY A 11 10.35 3.31 -10.68
N ALA A 12 9.48 4.15 -11.26
CA ALA A 12 8.11 4.35 -10.79
C ALA A 12 7.27 3.07 -10.88
N CYS A 13 7.34 2.34 -12.00
CA CYS A 13 6.64 1.06 -12.18
C CYS A 13 7.09 0.03 -11.14
N PHE A 14 8.40 -0.13 -10.93
CA PHE A 14 8.92 -1.08 -9.95
C PHE A 14 8.60 -0.69 -8.51
N ALA A 15 8.71 0.59 -8.15
CA ALA A 15 8.39 1.07 -6.82
C ALA A 15 6.96 0.69 -6.41
N VAL A 16 5.97 0.93 -7.29
CA VAL A 16 4.57 0.59 -7.01
C VAL A 16 4.34 -0.92 -7.06
N ALA A 17 4.88 -1.61 -8.07
CA ALA A 17 4.65 -3.05 -8.24
C ALA A 17 5.17 -3.86 -7.03
N PHE A 18 6.39 -3.56 -6.55
CA PHE A 18 6.95 -4.25 -5.39
C PHE A 18 6.41 -3.69 -4.07
N GLY A 19 6.15 -2.38 -4.01
CA GLY A 19 5.59 -1.71 -2.82
C GLY A 19 4.20 -2.21 -2.43
N ALA A 20 3.41 -2.70 -3.38
CA ALA A 20 2.06 -3.21 -3.13
C ALA A 20 2.03 -4.67 -2.61
N ILE A 21 3.08 -5.47 -2.84
CA ILE A 21 3.06 -6.92 -2.53
C ILE A 21 2.96 -7.17 -1.02
N GLY A 22 3.79 -6.48 -0.24
CA GLY A 22 3.82 -6.63 1.22
C GLY A 22 2.47 -6.27 1.86
N PRO A 23 1.93 -5.07 1.59
CA PRO A 23 0.62 -4.65 2.06
C PRO A 23 -0.49 -5.61 1.65
N ALA A 24 -0.59 -5.98 0.37
CA ALA A 24 -1.64 -6.89 -0.09
C ALA A 24 -1.66 -8.22 0.68
N LEU A 25 -0.48 -8.80 0.96
CA LEU A 25 -0.37 -10.03 1.75
C LEU A 25 -0.71 -9.82 3.22
N ALA A 26 -0.28 -8.71 3.82
CA ALA A 26 -0.53 -8.41 5.23
C ALA A 26 -2.01 -8.07 5.47
N GLU A 27 -2.62 -7.26 4.60
CA GLU A 27 -4.03 -6.90 4.65
C GLU A 27 -4.92 -8.12 4.46
N GLY A 28 -4.65 -8.96 3.46
CA GLY A 28 -5.41 -10.19 3.24
C GLY A 28 -5.42 -11.10 4.47
N ARG A 29 -4.27 -11.23 5.15
CA ARG A 29 -4.17 -11.99 6.40
C ARG A 29 -4.92 -11.33 7.56
N ALA A 30 -4.82 -10.01 7.70
CA ALA A 30 -5.50 -9.26 8.76
C ALA A 30 -7.04 -9.35 8.60
N VAL A 31 -7.54 -9.20 7.37
CA VAL A 31 -8.96 -9.32 7.05
C VAL A 31 -9.46 -10.73 7.32
N ALA A 32 -8.73 -11.78 6.86
CA ALA A 32 -9.11 -13.16 7.13
C ALA A 32 -9.21 -13.45 8.64
N ALA A 33 -8.21 -13.03 9.42
CA ALA A 33 -8.23 -13.20 10.87
C ALA A 33 -9.37 -12.43 11.54
N ALA A 34 -9.70 -11.24 11.06
CA ALA A 34 -10.84 -10.48 11.56
C ALA A 34 -12.17 -11.16 11.24
N MET A 35 -12.34 -11.74 10.05
CA MET A 35 -13.55 -12.48 9.68
C MET A 35 -13.73 -13.71 10.57
N ASP A 36 -12.67 -14.46 10.84
CA ASP A 36 -12.71 -15.59 11.77
C ASP A 36 -13.10 -15.17 13.19
N ALA A 37 -12.55 -14.04 13.67
CA ALA A 37 -12.89 -13.49 14.98
C ALA A 37 -14.37 -13.04 15.06
N ILE A 38 -14.87 -12.39 14.01
CA ILE A 38 -16.27 -11.95 13.91
C ILE A 38 -17.21 -13.15 13.84
N ALA A 39 -16.86 -14.20 13.09
CA ALA A 39 -17.67 -15.42 13.01
C ALA A 39 -17.80 -16.11 14.37
N ARG A 40 -16.75 -16.07 15.20
CA ARG A 40 -16.76 -16.62 16.57
C ARG A 40 -17.53 -15.75 17.56
N GLN A 41 -17.45 -14.42 17.42
CA GLN A 41 -18.13 -13.48 18.30
C GLN A 41 -18.79 -12.32 17.50
N PRO A 42 -20.01 -12.54 16.96
CA PRO A 42 -20.69 -11.56 16.12
C PRO A 42 -20.98 -10.23 16.83
N GLU A 43 -21.23 -10.28 18.15
CA GLU A 43 -21.50 -9.09 18.97
C GLU A 43 -20.31 -8.11 19.02
N ALA A 44 -19.09 -8.60 18.82
CA ALA A 44 -17.87 -7.79 18.83
C ALA A 44 -17.53 -7.17 17.46
N ALA A 45 -18.34 -7.40 16.42
CA ALA A 45 -18.03 -7.03 15.04
C ALA A 45 -17.69 -5.54 14.84
N GLY A 46 -18.42 -4.64 15.52
CA GLY A 46 -18.18 -3.21 15.42
C GLY A 46 -16.79 -2.80 15.96
N THR A 47 -16.40 -3.33 17.10
CA THR A 47 -15.09 -3.05 17.71
C THR A 47 -13.95 -3.66 16.90
N LEU A 48 -14.09 -4.92 16.47
CA LEU A 48 -13.11 -5.60 15.64
C LEU A 48 -12.88 -4.88 14.32
N SER A 49 -13.95 -4.45 13.64
CA SER A 49 -13.84 -3.73 12.36
C SER A 49 -13.11 -2.40 12.52
N ARG A 50 -13.37 -1.66 13.61
CA ARG A 50 -12.69 -0.39 13.87
C ARG A 50 -11.19 -0.58 14.06
N THR A 51 -10.79 -1.55 14.88
CA THR A 51 -9.37 -1.87 15.08
C THR A 51 -8.72 -2.39 13.80
N LEU A 52 -9.44 -3.22 13.02
CA LEU A 52 -8.98 -3.71 11.72
C LEU A 52 -8.66 -2.55 10.78
N PHE A 53 -9.58 -1.59 10.59
CA PHE A 53 -9.35 -0.46 9.67
C PHE A 53 -8.18 0.42 10.08
N VAL A 54 -7.97 0.63 11.39
CA VAL A 54 -6.76 1.33 11.87
C VAL A 54 -5.51 0.54 11.51
N GLY A 55 -5.51 -0.77 11.71
CA GLY A 55 -4.39 -1.64 11.34
C GLY A 55 -4.12 -1.66 9.83
N LEU A 56 -5.16 -1.80 9.00
CA LEU A 56 -5.06 -1.76 7.54
C LEU A 56 -4.51 -0.43 7.06
N ALA A 57 -5.01 0.69 7.60
CA ALA A 57 -4.49 2.01 7.25
C ALA A 57 -2.98 2.14 7.53
N MET A 58 -2.49 1.58 8.64
CA MET A 58 -1.06 1.57 8.96
C MET A 58 -0.25 0.70 7.98
N ILE A 59 -0.78 -0.46 7.59
CA ILE A 59 -0.15 -1.35 6.60
C ILE A 59 -0.07 -0.64 5.23
N GLU A 60 -1.18 -0.05 4.80
CA GLU A 60 -1.31 0.60 3.50
C GLU A 60 -0.39 1.82 3.34
N THR A 61 -0.01 2.49 4.45
CA THR A 61 0.94 3.63 4.39
C THR A 61 2.25 3.27 3.68
N THR A 62 2.69 2.02 3.77
CA THR A 62 3.93 1.58 3.12
C THR A 62 3.79 1.54 1.59
N ALA A 63 2.65 1.09 1.05
CA ALA A 63 2.35 1.18 -0.39
C ALA A 63 2.18 2.63 -0.83
N ILE A 64 1.55 3.46 0.00
CA ILE A 64 1.37 4.89 -0.29
C ILE A 64 2.71 5.60 -0.40
N TYR A 65 3.72 5.28 0.44
CA TYR A 65 5.05 5.88 0.29
C TYR A 65 5.71 5.53 -1.05
N CYS A 66 5.59 4.27 -1.51
CA CYS A 66 6.06 3.87 -2.83
C CYS A 66 5.33 4.62 -3.96
N LEU A 67 4.01 4.77 -3.84
CA LEU A 67 3.20 5.55 -4.78
C LEU A 67 3.63 7.02 -4.80
N VAL A 68 3.83 7.65 -3.65
CA VAL A 68 4.26 9.05 -3.55
C VAL A 68 5.62 9.24 -4.23
N VAL A 69 6.58 8.36 -3.99
CA VAL A 69 7.90 8.42 -4.66
C VAL A 69 7.74 8.27 -6.18
N ALA A 70 6.92 7.32 -6.65
CA ALA A 70 6.64 7.15 -8.08
C ALA A 70 6.03 8.41 -8.70
N LEU A 71 5.05 9.03 -8.03
CA LEU A 71 4.43 10.28 -8.49
C LEU A 71 5.43 11.43 -8.53
N LEU A 72 6.29 11.58 -7.52
CA LEU A 72 7.32 12.62 -7.49
C LEU A 72 8.30 12.46 -8.65
N VAL A 73 8.74 11.23 -8.94
CA VAL A 73 9.69 10.95 -10.02
C VAL A 73 9.07 11.13 -11.41
N LEU A 74 7.75 10.99 -11.55
CA LEU A 74 7.03 11.20 -12.82
C LEU A 74 6.61 12.65 -13.06
N PHE A 75 6.18 13.37 -12.02
CA PHE A 75 5.53 14.68 -12.17
C PHE A 75 6.31 15.85 -11.54
N ALA A 76 7.29 15.56 -10.69
CA ALA A 76 8.09 16.56 -9.98
C ALA A 76 9.58 16.16 -9.98
N ASN A 77 10.06 15.61 -11.10
CA ASN A 77 11.40 15.05 -11.19
C ASN A 77 12.47 16.15 -11.13
N PRO A 78 13.36 16.18 -10.13
CA PRO A 78 14.35 17.24 -9.99
C PRO A 78 15.48 17.15 -11.03
N PHE A 79 15.58 16.04 -11.78
CA PHE A 79 16.65 15.79 -12.74
C PHE A 79 16.22 15.99 -14.20
N VAL A 80 14.92 16.17 -14.45
CA VAL A 80 14.36 16.42 -15.77
C VAL A 80 13.74 17.81 -15.74
N LYS A 81 14.34 18.75 -16.49
CA LYS A 81 13.83 20.13 -16.64
C LYS A 81 12.87 20.22 -17.81
#